data_AF-T1KZ16-F1
#
_entry.id   AF-T1KZ16-F1
#
_cell.length_a   1.000
_cell.length_b   1.000
_cell.length_c   1.000
_cell.angle_alpha   90.00
_cell.angle_beta   90.00
_cell.angle_gamma   90.00
#
_symmetry.space_group_name_H-M   'P 1'
#
loop_
_entity.id
_entity.type
_entity.pdbx_description
1 polymer ?
#
loop_
_entity_poly.entity_id
_entity_poly.type
_entity_poly.pdbx_seq_one_letter_code
_entity_poly.pdbx_strand_id
1 'polypeptide(L)'
;MNRRFLNADGNFEPTLITKALVHYTGEVVWEPPALYKVTCQIDVEWFPFDVQSCLMKFGSWTYDGHEVVLNIYRNAFESRSHKTSLKNEFSDNQTLCEKLLKLSNPIPK
;
A
#
# COMPACT_ATOMS: atom_id res chain seq x y z
N MET A 1 4.65 5.41 -19.38
CA MET A 1 4.30 4.39 -18.36
C MET A 1 3.09 4.89 -17.58
N ASN A 2 2.04 4.08 -17.40
CA ASN A 2 0.78 4.51 -16.78
C ASN A 2 0.81 4.20 -15.26
N ARG A 3 1.10 5.20 -14.43
CA ARG A 3 1.14 5.04 -12.95
C ARG A 3 -0.27 5.16 -12.38
N ARG A 4 -0.93 4.03 -12.11
CA ARG A 4 -2.23 4.00 -11.41
C ARG A 4 -2.03 3.69 -9.93
N PHE A 5 -2.45 4.61 -9.07
CA PHE A 5 -2.53 4.46 -7.61
C PHE A 5 -3.97 4.14 -7.17
N LEU A 6 -4.14 3.44 -6.04
CA LEU A 6 -5.43 2.90 -5.57
C LEU A 6 -6.09 3.78 -4.50
N ASN A 7 -6.28 5.07 -4.77
CA ASN A 7 -6.96 5.99 -3.85
C ASN A 7 -8.44 6.13 -4.22
N ALA A 8 -9.33 6.05 -3.23
CA ALA A 8 -10.78 6.17 -3.43
C ALA A 8 -11.30 7.62 -3.28
N ASP A 9 -10.53 8.52 -2.65
CA ASP A 9 -10.94 9.89 -2.32
C ASP A 9 -10.60 10.89 -3.44
N GLY A 10 -9.74 10.52 -4.39
CA GLY A 10 -9.19 11.40 -5.41
C GLY A 10 -8.10 12.37 -4.90
N ASN A 11 -7.97 12.55 -3.57
CA ASN A 11 -6.89 13.32 -2.95
C ASN A 11 -5.74 12.39 -2.51
N PHE A 12 -4.55 12.67 -3.02
CA PHE A 12 -3.32 11.91 -2.74
C PHE A 12 -2.42 12.58 -1.70
N GLU A 13 -2.73 13.81 -1.31
CA GLU A 13 -1.93 14.55 -0.33
C GLU A 13 -2.31 14.14 1.10
N PRO A 14 -1.34 14.11 2.04
CA PRO A 14 -1.63 13.89 3.45
C PRO A 14 -2.59 14.97 3.96
N THR A 15 -3.64 14.55 4.66
CA THR A 15 -4.61 15.49 5.25
C THR A 15 -4.01 16.37 6.35
N LEU A 16 -2.90 15.95 6.95
CA LEU A 16 -2.20 16.68 7.99
C LEU A 16 -0.71 16.77 7.66
N ILE A 17 -0.20 18.00 7.54
CA ILE A 17 1.22 18.27 7.39
C ILE A 17 1.82 18.46 8.78
N THR A 18 2.84 17.68 9.11
CA THR A 18 3.58 17.76 10.38
C THR A 18 5.01 18.23 10.16
N LYS A 19 5.67 18.68 11.24
CA LYS A 19 7.09 19.03 11.21
C LYS A 19 7.94 17.77 11.02
N ALA A 20 9.06 17.90 10.31
CA ALA A 20 10.08 16.87 10.22
C ALA A 20 11.16 17.08 11.30
N LEU A 21 11.78 16.00 11.75
CA LEU A 21 12.97 16.02 12.59
C LEU A 21 14.22 15.96 11.69
N VAL A 22 15.15 16.89 11.89
CA VAL A 22 16.39 16.98 11.12
C VAL A 22 17.58 16.74 12.04
N HIS A 23 18.39 15.74 11.72
CA HIS A 23 19.60 15.40 12.46
C HIS A 23 20.82 16.12 11.88
N TYR A 24 21.85 16.32 12.71
CA TYR A 24 23.10 16.97 12.28
C TYR A 24 23.85 16.17 11.19
N THR A 25 23.57 14.87 11.07
CA THR A 25 24.12 13.97 10.04
C THR A 25 23.52 14.20 8.65
N GLY A 26 22.45 14.99 8.55
CA GLY A 26 21.65 15.15 7.33
C GLY A 26 20.49 14.16 7.21
N GLU A 27 20.29 13.27 8.18
CA GLU A 27 19.13 12.40 8.24
C GLU A 27 17.85 13.21 8.57
N VAL A 28 16.79 12.98 7.80
CA VAL A 28 15.48 13.61 7.98
C VAL A 28 14.43 12.55 8.26
N VAL A 29 13.77 12.65 9.40
CA VAL A 29 12.67 11.76 9.81
C VAL A 29 11.36 12.54 9.72
N TRP A 30 10.41 12.02 8.93
CA TRP A 30 9.09 12.62 8.75
C TRP A 30 7.99 11.58 8.84
N GLU A 31 7.13 11.74 9.85
CA GLU A 31 6.07 10.78 10.21
C GLU A 31 4.72 11.50 10.31
N PRO A 32 4.08 11.86 9.18
CA PRO A 32 2.76 12.47 9.20
C PRO A 32 1.69 11.42 9.53
N PRO A 33 0.68 11.74 10.37
CA PRO A 33 -0.49 10.90 10.48
C PRO A 33 -1.29 10.98 9.19
N ALA A 34 -1.76 9.84 8.69
CA ALA A 34 -2.50 9.78 7.45
C ALA A 34 -3.69 8.82 7.54
N LEU A 35 -4.81 9.24 6.95
CA LEU A 35 -5.99 8.40 6.73
C LEU A 35 -6.04 8.04 5.24
N TYR A 36 -5.78 6.78 4.92
CA TYR A 36 -5.82 6.29 3.54
C TYR A 36 -7.15 5.61 3.24
N LYS A 37 -7.88 6.13 2.25
CA LYS A 37 -9.05 5.47 1.67
C LYS A 37 -8.64 4.81 0.36
N VAL A 38 -8.74 3.49 0.28
CA VAL A 38 -8.32 2.73 -0.88
C VAL A 38 -9.48 2.11 -1.63
N THR A 39 -9.37 2.08 -2.96
CA THR A 39 -10.32 1.33 -3.79
C THR A 39 -9.95 -0.15 -3.72
N CYS A 40 -10.89 -0.98 -3.28
CA CYS A 40 -10.71 -2.41 -3.13
C CYS A 40 -11.87 -3.15 -3.81
N GLN A 41 -11.54 -4.23 -4.53
CA GLN A 41 -12.54 -5.14 -5.07
C GLN A 41 -12.94 -6.13 -3.97
N ILE A 42 -14.24 -6.24 -3.72
CA ILE A 42 -14.80 -7.17 -2.73
C ILE A 42 -15.45 -8.36 -3.42
N ASP A 43 -15.30 -9.53 -2.82
CA ASP A 43 -15.99 -10.76 -3.22
C ASP A 43 -16.99 -11.16 -2.14
N VAL A 44 -18.27 -11.25 -2.50
CA VAL A 44 -19.39 -11.47 -1.57
C VAL A 44 -20.01 -12.87 -1.70
N GLU A 45 -19.30 -13.81 -2.34
CA GLU A 45 -19.78 -15.18 -2.56
C GLU A 45 -20.18 -15.89 -1.25
N TRP A 46 -19.44 -15.66 -0.16
CA TRP A 46 -19.59 -16.39 1.12
C TRP A 46 -20.13 -15.54 2.28
N PHE A 47 -20.87 -14.48 1.99
CA PHE A 47 -21.43 -13.61 3.01
C PHE A 47 -22.28 -14.41 4.04
N PRO A 48 -22.14 -14.19 5.37
CA PRO A 48 -21.35 -13.15 6.06
C PRO A 48 -19.95 -13.59 6.55
N PHE A 49 -19.42 -14.72 6.06
CA PHE A 49 -18.15 -15.32 6.50
C PHE A 49 -17.04 -15.24 5.45
N ASP A 50 -17.16 -14.27 4.55
CA ASP A 50 -16.22 -13.97 3.48
C ASP A 50 -14.89 -13.39 3.99
N VAL A 51 -13.82 -13.61 3.22
CA VAL A 51 -12.48 -13.08 3.51
C VAL A 51 -12.13 -12.03 2.47
N GLN A 52 -11.78 -10.83 2.94
CA GLN A 52 -11.45 -9.70 2.05
C GLN A 52 -9.94 -9.46 2.00
N SER A 53 -9.41 -9.23 0.80
CA SER A 53 -8.00 -8.89 0.56
C SER A 53 -7.89 -7.58 -0.23
N CYS A 54 -7.39 -6.53 0.42
CA CYS A 54 -7.23 -5.22 -0.19
C CYS A 54 -5.76 -4.85 -0.39
N LEU A 55 -5.45 -4.27 -1.55
CA LEU A 55 -4.11 -3.83 -1.92
C LEU A 55 -3.94 -2.33 -1.65
N MET A 56 -2.82 -1.98 -1.04
CA MET A 56 -2.35 -0.59 -0.97
C MET A 56 -1.10 -0.43 -1.82
N LYS A 57 -1.08 0.62 -2.64
CA LYS A 57 0.02 0.92 -3.54
C LYS A 57 0.59 2.30 -3.21
N PHE A 58 1.84 2.31 -2.75
CA PHE A 58 2.56 3.53 -2.40
C PHE A 58 3.60 3.82 -3.47
N GLY A 59 3.88 5.10 -3.70
CA GLY A 59 5.06 5.51 -4.43
C GLY A 59 5.15 6.98 -4.76
N SER A 60 6.26 7.34 -5.39
CA SER A 60 6.52 8.72 -5.80
C SER A 60 5.60 9.11 -6.95
N TRP A 61 5.01 10.29 -6.83
CA TRP A 61 4.15 10.85 -7.87
C TRP A 61 4.97 11.37 -9.05
N THR A 62 6.06 12.08 -8.78
CA THR A 62 6.85 12.81 -9.78
C THR A 62 8.13 12.10 -10.18
N TYR A 63 8.78 11.39 -9.26
CA TYR A 63 10.10 10.77 -9.48
C TYR A 63 9.96 9.29 -9.79
N ASP A 64 10.83 8.75 -10.64
CA ASP A 64 10.93 7.30 -10.86
C ASP A 64 11.96 6.63 -9.91
N GLY A 65 12.08 5.30 -10.02
CA GLY A 65 12.98 4.50 -9.18
C GLY A 65 14.47 4.72 -9.42
N HIS A 66 14.87 5.46 -10.46
CA HIS A 66 16.27 5.88 -10.66
C HIS A 66 16.60 7.16 -9.90
N GLU A 67 15.58 7.97 -9.60
CA GLU A 67 15.72 9.23 -8.89
C GLU A 67 15.43 9.08 -7.39
N VAL A 68 14.38 8.33 -7.04
CA VAL A 68 13.95 8.11 -5.65
C VAL A 68 13.68 6.64 -5.40
N VAL A 69 14.47 6.04 -4.51
CA VAL A 69 14.31 4.64 -4.09
C VAL A 69 13.53 4.57 -2.79
N LEU A 70 12.42 3.84 -2.79
CA LEU A 70 11.60 3.61 -1.60
C LEU A 70 11.86 2.23 -1.01
N ASN A 71 12.20 2.20 0.29
CA ASN A 71 12.50 0.99 1.03
C ASN A 71 11.50 0.79 2.18
N ILE A 72 11.00 -0.43 2.36
CA ILE A 72 10.08 -0.77 3.45
C ILE A 72 10.88 -1.00 4.73
N TYR A 73 10.59 -0.22 5.77
CA TYR A 73 11.11 -0.48 7.10
C TYR A 73 10.26 -1.55 7.80
N ARG A 74 10.79 -2.77 7.92
CA ARG A 74 10.05 -3.99 8.31
C ARG A 74 9.40 -3.96 9.70
N ASN A 75 9.73 -2.99 10.55
CA ASN A 75 9.22 -2.90 11.93
C ASN A 75 8.20 -1.76 12.13
N ALA A 76 7.75 -1.08 11.06
CA ALA A 76 6.89 0.10 11.17
C ALA A 76 5.37 -0.21 11.17
N PHE A 77 4.97 -1.49 11.06
CA PHE A 77 3.57 -1.85 10.88
C PHE A 77 2.97 -2.60 12.08
N GLU A 78 2.80 -1.87 13.19
CA GLU A 78 1.94 -2.30 14.30
C GLU A 78 0.57 -1.63 14.17
N SER A 79 -0.41 -2.35 13.64
CA SER A 79 -1.80 -1.88 13.62
C SER A 79 -2.34 -1.83 15.05
N ARG A 80 -2.49 -0.63 15.63
CA ARG A 80 -2.99 -0.44 17.00
C ARG A 80 -4.48 -0.73 17.21
N SER A 81 -5.26 -0.98 16.15
CA SER A 81 -6.73 -1.04 16.30
C SER A 81 -7.44 -2.19 15.59
N HIS A 82 -6.89 -2.84 14.56
CA HIS A 82 -7.52 -4.01 13.93
C HIS A 82 -6.48 -4.84 13.17
N LYS A 83 -6.64 -6.17 13.18
CA LYS A 83 -5.72 -7.15 12.60
C LYS A 83 -5.81 -7.16 11.07
N THR A 84 -5.39 -6.07 10.43
CA THR A 84 -5.30 -5.97 8.97
C THR A 84 -3.90 -6.42 8.55
N SER A 85 -3.80 -7.55 7.85
CA SER A 85 -2.55 -7.90 7.15
C SER A 85 -2.39 -7.01 5.94
N LEU A 86 -1.56 -5.98 6.03
CA LEU A 86 -1.20 -5.17 4.87
C LEU A 86 -0.12 -5.86 4.05
N LYS A 87 -0.45 -6.12 2.78
CA LYS A 87 0.54 -6.43 1.75
C LYS A 87 0.83 -5.12 1.01
N ASN A 88 2.03 -4.58 1.20
CA ASN A 88 2.49 -3.39 0.49
C ASN A 88 3.16 -3.82 -0.81
N GLU A 89 2.66 -3.34 -1.95
CA GLU A 89 3.35 -3.50 -3.24
C GLU A 89 3.88 -2.13 -3.68
N PHE A 90 5.18 -2.07 -3.98
CA PHE A 90 5.84 -0.88 -4.50
C PHE A 90 5.84 -0.89 -6.04
N SER A 91 5.62 0.27 -6.65
CA SER A 91 5.35 0.39 -8.08
C SER A 91 6.57 0.55 -8.99
N ASP A 92 7.77 0.11 -8.60
CA ASP A 92 8.93 0.26 -9.49
C ASP A 92 9.38 -1.10 -10.02
N ASN A 93 8.82 -1.41 -11.20
CA ASN A 93 9.09 -2.53 -12.10
C ASN A 93 8.46 -3.90 -11.76
N GLN A 94 7.56 -4.29 -12.67
CA GLN A 94 6.88 -5.56 -12.83
C GLN A 94 7.79 -6.78 -12.64
N THR A 95 7.87 -7.30 -11.41
CA THR A 95 8.24 -8.70 -11.16
C THR A 95 7.57 -9.20 -9.86
N LEU A 96 6.75 -10.24 -9.99
CA LEU A 96 6.18 -11.09 -8.93
C LEU A 96 4.91 -10.65 -8.18
N CYS A 97 3.84 -10.33 -8.92
CA CYS A 97 2.51 -10.87 -8.58
C CYS A 97 1.78 -11.49 -9.79
N GLU A 98 2.53 -11.93 -10.80
CA GLU A 98 2.03 -12.81 -11.87
C GLU A 98 2.16 -14.31 -11.55
N LYS A 99 2.48 -14.70 -10.30
CA LYS A 99 2.77 -16.12 -9.98
C LYS A 99 2.06 -16.76 -8.79
N LEU A 100 0.98 -16.18 -8.25
CA LEU A 100 0.09 -16.90 -7.32
C LEU A 100 -1.40 -16.87 -7.72
N LEU A 101 -1.69 -16.67 -9.01
CA LEU A 101 -3.04 -16.83 -9.57
C LEU A 101 -3.24 -18.11 -10.40
N LYS A 102 -2.32 -19.09 -10.31
CA LYS A 102 -2.53 -20.42 -10.91
C LYS A 102 -1.89 -21.50 -10.06
N LEU A 103 -2.70 -22.11 -9.19
CA LEU A 103 -2.71 -23.56 -8.89
C LEU A 103 -3.94 -23.89 -8.04
N SER A 104 -4.94 -24.53 -8.69
CA SER A 104 -5.90 -25.54 -8.18
C SER A 104 -6.77 -25.22 -6.95
N ASN A 105 -8.10 -25.30 -6.96
CA ASN A 105 -9.07 -25.92 -7.88
C ASN A 105 -10.46 -25.27 -7.69
N PRO A 106 -11.34 -25.31 -8.71
CA PRO A 106 -12.75 -24.96 -8.53
C PRO A 106 -13.44 -26.06 -7.71
N ILE A 107 -14.14 -25.68 -6.64
CA ILE A 107 -15.10 -26.58 -5.99
C ILE A 107 -16.46 -26.33 -6.66
N PRO A 108 -17.12 -27.39 -7.15
CA PRO A 108 -18.37 -27.29 -7.89
C PRO A 108 -19.53 -26.89 -6.97
N LYS A 109 -20.63 -26.45 -7.59
CA LYS A 109 -21.93 -26.08 -7.00
C LYS A 109 -22.32 -26.87 -5.76
#